data_AF-A0A955DDY5-F1
#
_entry.id   AF-A0A955DDY5-F1
#
_cell.length_a   1.000
_cell.length_b   1.000
_cell.length_c   1.000
_cell.angle_alpha   90.00
_cell.angle_beta   90.00
_cell.angle_gamma   90.00
#
_symmetry.space_group_name_H-M   'P 1'
#
loop_
_entity.id
_entity.type
_entity.pdbx_description
1 polymer ?
#
loop_
_entity_poly.entity_id
_entity_poly.type
_entity_poly.pdbx_seq_one_letter_code
_entity_poly.pdbx_strand_id
1 'polypeptide(L)'
;MTMTIQALVGQLVATLLGSEDDVYDRNYAVGLVTEFNDDASKTGAWTGLAKSAFCARLSELIAKPYLLNQGGTSFCAPAAVLYVFALHYPRKFADFAMRLFATGTTKIGTREIEMTSGIRETDLTTWITSTNWGINVTDMLLILAIQEDMTFLDIDGPGDYALAPPFLEAAYASDVKATLGGSGLFEVEDLDDTAA
;
A
#
# COMPACT_ATOMS: atom_id res chain seq x y z
N MET A 1 -0.22 -15.77 23.17
CA MET A 1 1.18 -15.71 22.69
C MET A 1 1.29 -14.43 21.90
N THR A 2 1.85 -13.37 22.50
CA THR A 2 1.81 -12.02 21.92
C THR A 2 2.96 -11.87 20.93
N MET A 3 2.66 -11.82 19.63
CA MET A 3 3.64 -11.38 18.64
C MET A 3 3.85 -9.88 18.81
N THR A 4 5.09 -9.46 19.04
CA THR A 4 5.45 -8.04 19.00
C THR A 4 5.37 -7.54 17.56
N ILE A 5 5.10 -6.25 17.36
CA ILE A 5 5.14 -5.61 16.02
C ILE A 5 6.46 -5.94 15.30
N GLN A 6 7.56 -6.05 16.04
CA GLN A 6 8.87 -6.48 15.53
C GLN A 6 8.89 -7.92 14.99
N ALA A 7 8.18 -8.85 15.64
CA ALA A 7 8.07 -10.23 15.18
C ALA A 7 7.14 -10.36 13.95
N LEU A 8 6.08 -9.56 13.90
CA LEU A 8 5.19 -9.47 12.74
C LEU A 8 5.94 -8.87 11.54
N VAL A 9 6.68 -7.78 11.73
CA VAL A 9 7.56 -7.19 10.72
C VAL A 9 8.64 -8.18 10.30
N GLY A 10 9.25 -8.92 11.23
CA GLY A 10 10.25 -9.95 10.92
C GLY A 10 9.71 -11.11 10.09
N GLN A 11 8.53 -11.63 10.41
CA GLN A 11 7.87 -12.67 9.61
C GLN A 11 7.35 -12.15 8.28
N LEU A 12 6.80 -10.93 8.24
CA LEU A 12 6.39 -10.23 7.03
C LEU A 12 7.58 -10.11 6.08
N VAL A 13 8.71 -9.62 6.59
CA VAL A 13 9.97 -9.47 5.85
C VAL A 13 10.51 -10.80 5.34
N ALA A 14 10.59 -11.82 6.19
CA ALA A 14 11.11 -13.13 5.79
C ALA A 14 10.19 -13.86 4.79
N THR A 15 8.88 -13.68 4.90
CA THR A 15 7.86 -14.36 4.08
C THR A 15 7.64 -13.64 2.75
N LEU A 16 7.68 -12.31 2.72
CA LEU A 16 7.42 -11.52 1.52
C LEU A 16 8.68 -11.19 0.73
N LEU A 17 9.84 -11.01 1.36
CA LEU A 17 10.93 -10.27 0.70
C LEU A 17 12.19 -11.09 0.44
N GLY A 18 12.29 -12.34 0.89
CA GLY A 18 13.47 -13.20 0.65
C GLY A 18 14.73 -12.74 1.40
N SER A 19 15.91 -13.29 1.05
CA SER A 19 17.17 -13.05 1.79
C SER A 19 17.60 -11.56 1.82
N GLU A 20 18.35 -11.22 2.88
CA GLU A 20 18.84 -9.89 3.26
C GLU A 20 19.83 -9.23 2.29
N ASP A 21 20.11 -9.84 1.13
CA ASP A 21 21.12 -9.35 0.17
C ASP A 21 20.69 -8.10 -0.62
N ASP A 22 19.62 -7.43 -0.20
CA ASP A 22 19.16 -6.23 -0.88
C ASP A 22 19.92 -5.00 -0.37
N VAL A 23 20.47 -4.25 -1.30
CA VAL A 23 21.20 -3.02 -1.02
C VAL A 23 20.19 -2.02 -0.45
N TYR A 24 20.32 -1.68 0.84
CA TYR A 24 19.54 -0.64 1.54
C TYR A 24 19.76 0.79 0.99
N ASP A 25 20.43 0.92 -0.15
CA ASP A 25 20.78 2.20 -0.74
C ASP A 25 19.57 2.83 -1.43
N ARG A 26 18.97 3.80 -0.74
CA ARG A 26 17.86 4.62 -1.26
C ARG A 26 18.27 5.41 -2.49
N ASN A 27 19.51 5.87 -2.60
CA ASN A 27 19.96 6.65 -3.76
C ASN A 27 20.03 5.76 -4.99
N TYR A 28 20.50 4.52 -4.84
CA TYR A 28 20.45 3.53 -5.91
C TYR A 28 19.01 3.28 -6.36
N ALA A 29 18.08 3.07 -5.43
CA ALA A 29 16.67 2.87 -5.76
C ALA A 29 16.03 4.08 -6.47
N VAL A 30 16.34 5.32 -6.04
CA VAL A 30 15.91 6.54 -6.75
C VAL A 30 16.54 6.64 -8.15
N GLY A 31 17.78 6.18 -8.31
CA GLY A 31 18.43 6.07 -9.61
C GLY A 31 17.66 5.18 -10.58
N LEU A 32 17.19 4.01 -10.13
CA LEU A 32 16.36 3.11 -10.93
C LEU A 32 15.04 3.77 -11.39
N VAL A 33 14.41 4.54 -10.50
CA VAL A 33 13.17 5.27 -10.84
C VAL A 33 13.43 6.36 -11.86
N THR A 34 14.59 7.02 -11.78
CA THR A 34 15.00 8.03 -12.76
C THR A 34 15.22 7.40 -14.13
N GLU A 35 15.95 6.28 -14.20
CA GLU A 35 16.16 5.53 -15.45
C GLU A 35 14.83 5.07 -16.07
N PHE A 36 13.91 4.58 -15.26
CA PHE A 36 12.58 4.18 -15.71
C PHE A 36 11.74 5.35 -16.25
N ASN A 37 11.84 6.51 -15.60
CA ASN A 37 11.17 7.72 -16.05
C ASN A 37 11.71 8.20 -17.41
N ASP A 38 13.02 8.13 -17.61
CA ASP A 38 13.69 8.62 -18.82
C ASP A 38 13.56 7.65 -20.01
N ASP A 39 13.30 6.36 -19.75
CA ASP A 39 13.07 5.37 -20.80
C ASP A 39 11.69 5.57 -21.47
N ALA A 40 11.69 6.23 -22.63
CA ALA A 40 10.49 6.49 -23.43
C ALA A 40 9.75 5.22 -23.90
N SER A 41 10.40 4.05 -23.91
CA SER A 41 9.76 2.77 -24.25
C SER A 41 8.87 2.23 -23.13
N LYS A 42 9.04 2.73 -21.90
CA LYS A 42 8.20 2.36 -20.75
C LYS A 42 6.98 3.26 -20.70
N THR A 43 5.83 2.68 -21.03
CA THR A 43 4.50 3.27 -20.85
C THR A 43 3.82 2.68 -19.62
N GLY A 44 2.83 3.39 -19.07
CA GLY A 44 2.01 2.86 -17.97
C GLY A 44 0.77 2.14 -18.46
N ALA A 45 0.28 1.18 -17.67
CA ALA A 45 -1.00 0.52 -17.88
C ALA A 45 -2.21 1.36 -17.43
N TRP A 46 -1.98 2.56 -16.90
CA TRP A 46 -2.95 3.33 -16.12
C TRP A 46 -3.44 4.57 -16.86
N THR A 47 -4.76 4.66 -17.05
CA THR A 47 -5.39 5.86 -17.63
C THR A 47 -5.34 7.01 -16.61
N GLY A 48 -4.96 8.21 -17.07
CA GLY A 48 -4.95 9.43 -16.25
C GLY A 48 -3.72 9.61 -15.37
N LEU A 49 -2.91 8.57 -15.12
CA LEU A 49 -1.69 8.67 -14.32
C LEU A 49 -0.44 8.85 -15.19
N ALA A 50 0.09 10.07 -15.23
CA ALA A 50 1.32 10.37 -15.96
C ALA A 50 2.55 9.68 -15.34
N LYS A 51 3.39 9.04 -16.17
CA LYS A 51 4.64 8.37 -15.72
C LYS A 51 5.53 9.31 -14.92
N SER A 52 5.67 10.56 -15.34
CA SER A 52 6.50 11.56 -14.64
C SER A 52 5.96 11.87 -13.24
N ALA A 53 4.64 12.03 -13.08
CA ALA A 53 4.02 12.25 -11.78
C ALA A 53 4.18 11.02 -10.86
N PHE A 54 3.99 9.83 -11.42
CA PHE A 54 4.23 8.57 -10.72
C PHE A 54 5.67 8.43 -10.24
N CYS A 55 6.66 8.65 -11.12
CA CYS A 55 8.08 8.50 -10.80
C CYS A 55 8.55 9.56 -9.79
N ALA A 56 8.06 10.79 -9.90
CA ALA A 56 8.33 11.84 -8.93
C ALA A 56 7.83 11.43 -7.53
N ARG A 57 6.59 10.98 -7.43
CA ARG A 57 6.02 10.54 -6.16
C ARG A 57 6.71 9.29 -5.61
N LEU A 58 7.01 8.31 -6.46
CA LEU A 58 7.74 7.10 -6.05
C LEU A 58 9.12 7.44 -5.48
N SER A 59 9.83 8.39 -6.09
CA SER A 59 11.13 8.86 -5.59
C SER A 59 11.02 9.51 -4.21
N GLU A 60 9.96 10.31 -3.97
CA GLU A 60 9.68 10.88 -2.66
C GLU A 60 9.45 9.79 -1.59
N LEU A 61 8.65 8.77 -1.92
CA LEU A 61 8.34 7.67 -1.00
C LEU A 61 9.58 6.83 -0.69
N ILE A 62 10.44 6.57 -1.68
CA ILE A 62 11.72 5.86 -1.46
C ILE A 62 12.63 6.69 -0.55
N ALA A 63 12.73 8.00 -0.76
CA ALA A 63 13.57 8.87 0.06
C ALA A 63 13.00 9.05 1.48
N LYS A 64 11.68 9.15 1.60
CA LYS A 64 10.95 9.46 2.84
C LYS A 64 9.67 8.61 2.94
N PRO A 65 9.79 7.33 3.36
CA PRO A 65 8.66 6.40 3.43
C PRO A 65 7.47 6.90 4.26
N TYR A 66 7.73 7.69 5.30
CA TYR A 66 6.70 8.26 6.18
C TYR A 66 5.78 9.27 5.49
N LEU A 67 6.08 9.66 4.23
CA LEU A 67 5.20 10.51 3.42
C LEU A 67 4.06 9.74 2.75
N LEU A 68 4.08 8.40 2.78
CA LEU A 68 2.97 7.59 2.28
C LEU A 68 1.69 7.98 3.00
N ASN A 69 0.65 8.30 2.22
CA ASN A 69 -0.60 8.82 2.75
C ASN A 69 -1.78 7.98 2.24
N GLN A 70 -2.57 7.42 3.17
CA GLN A 70 -3.82 6.70 2.84
C GLN A 70 -5.03 7.63 2.70
N GLY A 71 -4.87 8.93 2.97
CA GLY A 71 -5.98 9.89 3.01
C GLY A 71 -7.04 9.50 4.04
N GLY A 72 -8.29 9.86 3.76
CA GLY A 72 -9.46 9.50 4.59
C GLY A 72 -9.98 8.07 4.36
N THR A 73 -9.15 7.12 3.92
CA THR A 73 -9.58 5.73 3.66
C THR A 73 -9.30 4.80 4.83
N SER A 74 -9.97 3.65 4.88
CA SER A 74 -9.73 2.58 5.87
C SER A 74 -8.52 1.71 5.57
N PHE A 75 -7.68 2.06 4.59
CA PHE A 75 -6.55 1.27 4.12
C PHE A 75 -5.28 1.39 5.00
N CYS A 76 -5.43 1.38 6.33
CA CYS A 76 -4.31 1.56 7.25
C CYS A 76 -3.33 0.38 7.25
N ALA A 77 -3.85 -0.84 7.18
CA ALA A 77 -3.03 -2.05 7.12
C ALA A 77 -2.15 -2.13 5.85
N PRO A 78 -2.68 -1.98 4.61
CA PRO A 78 -1.84 -2.00 3.42
C PRO A 78 -0.87 -0.81 3.38
N ALA A 79 -1.26 0.37 3.88
CA ALA A 79 -0.35 1.50 3.99
C ALA A 79 0.82 1.22 4.95
N ALA A 80 0.57 0.60 6.10
CA ALA A 80 1.63 0.20 7.03
C ALA A 80 2.60 -0.81 6.41
N VAL A 81 2.10 -1.78 5.64
CA VAL A 81 2.93 -2.74 4.90
C VAL A 81 3.83 -2.03 3.89
N LEU A 82 3.28 -1.10 3.09
CA LEU A 82 4.05 -0.32 2.12
C LEU A 82 5.09 0.58 2.78
N TYR A 83 4.76 1.19 3.92
CA TYR A 83 5.70 1.99 4.70
C TYR A 83 6.91 1.15 5.13
N VAL A 84 6.67 -0.02 5.74
CA VAL A 84 7.73 -0.95 6.15
C VAL A 84 8.52 -1.44 4.94
N PHE A 85 7.83 -1.73 3.82
CA PHE A 85 8.45 -2.20 2.59
C PHE A 85 9.41 -1.15 2.01
N ALA A 86 8.97 0.09 1.85
CA ALA A 86 9.81 1.21 1.40
C ALA A 86 10.91 1.57 2.41
N LEU A 87 10.66 1.38 3.71
CA LEU A 87 11.63 1.66 4.77
C LEU A 87 12.79 0.66 4.74
N HIS A 88 12.52 -0.63 4.59
CA HIS A 88 13.55 -1.67 4.70
C HIS A 88 14.07 -2.17 3.35
N TYR A 89 13.31 -2.03 2.26
CA TYR A 89 13.69 -2.60 0.96
C TYR A 89 13.44 -1.62 -0.19
N PRO A 90 14.11 -0.46 -0.19
CA PRO A 90 13.84 0.60 -1.15
C PRO A 90 13.98 0.15 -2.61
N ARG A 91 14.94 -0.74 -2.91
CA ARG A 91 15.15 -1.29 -4.25
C ARG A 91 14.00 -2.20 -4.68
N LYS A 92 13.64 -3.21 -3.87
CA LYS A 92 12.49 -4.08 -4.16
C LYS A 92 11.18 -3.30 -4.20
N PHE A 93 11.00 -2.28 -3.36
CA PHE A 93 9.85 -1.38 -3.40
C PHE A 93 9.78 -0.61 -4.73
N ALA A 94 10.90 -0.10 -5.23
CA ALA A 94 10.98 0.54 -6.54
C ALA A 94 10.60 -0.44 -7.66
N ASP A 95 11.17 -1.65 -7.68
CA ASP A 95 10.85 -2.69 -8.68
C ASP A 95 9.35 -3.06 -8.63
N PHE A 96 8.82 -3.26 -7.42
CA PHE A 96 7.40 -3.53 -7.18
C PHE A 96 6.50 -2.45 -7.82
N ALA A 97 6.79 -1.18 -7.51
CA ALA A 97 6.00 -0.06 -7.98
C ALA A 97 6.12 0.15 -9.50
N MET A 98 7.34 0.06 -10.06
CA MET A 98 7.57 0.25 -11.49
C MET A 98 6.93 -0.85 -12.33
N ARG A 99 6.96 -2.12 -11.87
CA ARG A 99 6.25 -3.22 -12.54
C ARG A 99 4.74 -2.99 -12.52
N LEU A 100 4.20 -2.69 -11.34
CA LEU A 100 2.78 -2.38 -11.17
C LEU A 100 2.35 -1.26 -12.13
N PHE A 101 3.14 -0.19 -12.22
CA PHE A 101 2.87 0.90 -13.15
C PHE A 101 2.90 0.46 -14.62
N ALA A 102 3.94 -0.28 -15.02
CA ALA A 102 4.16 -0.66 -16.40
C ALA A 102 3.15 -1.67 -16.94
N THR A 103 2.75 -2.66 -16.13
CA THR A 103 1.97 -3.82 -16.59
C THR A 103 0.64 -4.01 -15.88
N GLY A 104 0.41 -3.32 -14.75
CA GLY A 104 -0.70 -3.64 -13.84
C GLY A 104 -0.48 -4.92 -13.04
N THR A 105 0.72 -5.51 -13.13
CA THR A 105 1.12 -6.70 -12.38
C THR A 105 2.43 -6.47 -11.66
N THR A 106 2.61 -7.11 -10.52
CA THR A 106 3.82 -6.97 -9.71
C THR A 106 4.07 -8.23 -8.89
N LYS A 107 5.20 -8.27 -8.19
CA LYS A 107 5.59 -9.41 -7.36
C LYS A 107 6.12 -8.97 -6.02
N ILE A 108 5.74 -9.71 -4.99
CA ILE A 108 6.35 -9.63 -3.66
C ILE A 108 6.80 -11.05 -3.29
N GLY A 109 8.11 -11.27 -3.29
CA GLY A 109 8.69 -12.58 -3.08
C GLY A 109 8.28 -13.54 -4.20
N THR A 110 7.59 -14.63 -3.85
CA THR A 110 7.06 -15.60 -4.83
C THR A 110 5.62 -15.31 -5.24
N ARG A 111 4.96 -14.30 -4.63
CA ARG A 111 3.57 -13.97 -4.91
C ARG A 111 3.48 -13.01 -6.09
N GLU A 112 2.55 -13.31 -6.99
CA GLU A 112 2.21 -12.45 -8.11
C GLU A 112 0.90 -11.74 -7.80
N ILE A 113 0.93 -10.43 -7.92
CA ILE A 113 -0.20 -9.55 -7.67
C ILE A 113 -0.60 -9.00 -9.03
N GLU A 114 -1.83 -9.28 -9.44
CA GLU A 114 -2.41 -8.72 -10.66
C GLU A 114 -3.61 -7.85 -10.28
N MET A 115 -3.59 -6.61 -10.76
CA MET A 115 -4.70 -5.70 -10.55
C MET A 115 -5.91 -6.16 -11.36
N THR A 116 -7.08 -6.16 -10.71
CA THR A 116 -8.35 -6.49 -11.35
C THR A 116 -8.61 -5.59 -12.57
N SER A 117 -9.34 -6.11 -13.56
CA SER A 117 -9.69 -5.33 -14.76
C SER A 117 -10.48 -4.07 -14.40
N GLY A 118 -11.35 -4.13 -13.39
CA GLY A 118 -12.09 -2.97 -12.90
C GLY A 118 -11.20 -1.82 -12.45
N ILE A 119 -10.12 -2.10 -11.72
CA ILE A 119 -9.18 -1.05 -11.30
C ILE A 119 -8.32 -0.57 -12.48
N ARG A 120 -7.88 -1.47 -13.36
CA ARG A 120 -7.09 -1.11 -14.56
C ARG A 120 -7.85 -0.22 -15.54
N GLU A 121 -9.14 -0.44 -15.68
CA GLU A 121 -10.02 0.32 -16.58
C GLU A 121 -10.51 1.64 -15.94
N THR A 122 -10.34 1.80 -14.63
CA THR A 122 -10.73 3.02 -13.91
C THR A 122 -9.70 4.13 -14.16
N ASP A 123 -10.19 5.33 -14.50
CA ASP A 123 -9.38 6.55 -14.39
C ASP A 123 -9.21 6.89 -12.90
N LEU A 124 -8.15 6.35 -12.31
CA LEU A 124 -7.83 6.52 -10.89
C LEU A 124 -7.69 7.99 -10.50
N THR A 125 -7.23 8.85 -11.41
CA THR A 125 -7.06 10.27 -11.12
C THR A 125 -8.40 10.95 -10.97
N THR A 126 -9.32 10.72 -11.91
CA THR A 126 -10.69 11.24 -11.84
C THR A 126 -11.42 10.69 -10.61
N TRP A 127 -11.31 9.39 -10.36
CA TRP A 127 -11.95 8.75 -9.21
C TRP A 127 -11.49 9.34 -7.88
N ILE A 128 -10.18 9.40 -7.63
CA ILE A 128 -9.60 9.94 -6.38
C ILE A 128 -9.92 11.42 -6.19
N THR A 129 -9.90 12.20 -7.28
CA THR A 129 -10.25 13.62 -7.19
C THR A 129 -11.72 13.80 -6.81
N SER A 130 -12.61 12.92 -7.30
CA SER A 130 -14.05 12.99 -7.01
C SER A 130 -14.42 12.63 -5.56
N THR A 131 -13.60 11.82 -4.88
CA THR A 131 -13.89 11.36 -3.51
C THR A 131 -13.40 12.32 -2.42
N ASN A 132 -12.53 13.29 -2.77
CA ASN A 132 -11.94 14.25 -1.84
C ASN A 132 -11.21 13.59 -0.64
N TRP A 133 -10.66 12.39 -0.82
CA TRP A 133 -9.96 11.67 0.25
C TRP A 133 -8.59 12.25 0.61
N GLY A 134 -8.08 13.22 -0.16
CA GLY A 134 -6.76 13.82 0.09
C GLY A 134 -5.59 12.85 -0.10
N ILE A 135 -5.77 11.81 -0.90
CA ILE A 135 -4.76 10.79 -1.22
C ILE A 135 -4.10 11.07 -2.57
N ASN A 136 -2.79 10.80 -2.69
CA ASN A 136 -2.11 10.85 -3.98
C ASN A 136 -2.47 9.63 -4.83
N VAL A 137 -2.65 9.81 -6.14
CA VAL A 137 -3.01 8.72 -7.07
C VAL A 137 -2.00 7.57 -7.04
N THR A 138 -0.71 7.87 -6.89
CA THR A 138 0.35 6.86 -6.77
C THR A 138 0.23 6.08 -5.47
N ASP A 139 -0.02 6.77 -4.35
CA ASP A 139 -0.18 6.12 -3.05
C ASP A 139 -1.38 5.16 -3.06
N MET A 140 -2.51 5.61 -3.63
CA MET A 140 -3.69 4.75 -3.80
C MET A 140 -3.39 3.52 -4.67
N LEU A 141 -2.71 3.71 -5.80
CA LEU A 141 -2.35 2.60 -6.69
C LEU A 141 -1.53 1.53 -5.95
N LEU A 142 -0.52 1.94 -5.17
CA LEU A 142 0.30 1.02 -4.40
C LEU A 142 -0.51 0.34 -3.29
N ILE A 143 -1.38 1.09 -2.61
CA ILE A 143 -2.26 0.57 -1.54
C ILE A 143 -3.20 -0.50 -2.09
N LEU A 144 -3.86 -0.24 -3.22
CA LEU A 144 -4.79 -1.20 -3.83
C LEU A 144 -4.07 -2.48 -4.25
N ALA A 145 -2.83 -2.41 -4.75
CA ALA A 145 -2.07 -3.61 -5.09
C ALA A 145 -1.78 -4.48 -3.86
N ILE A 146 -1.46 -3.89 -2.72
CA ILE A 146 -1.30 -4.67 -1.48
C ILE A 146 -2.64 -5.19 -1.00
N GLN A 147 -3.70 -4.37 -1.05
CA GLN A 147 -5.04 -4.75 -0.63
C GLN A 147 -5.57 -5.97 -1.38
N GLU A 148 -5.36 -6.06 -2.70
CA GLU A 148 -5.76 -7.20 -3.53
C GLU A 148 -5.11 -8.51 -3.08
N ASP A 149 -3.89 -8.46 -2.54
CA ASP A 149 -3.17 -9.64 -2.05
C ASP A 149 -3.30 -9.85 -0.53
N MET A 150 -3.78 -8.85 0.25
CA MET A 150 -3.79 -8.88 1.72
C MET A 150 -4.51 -10.06 2.36
N THR A 151 -5.25 -10.85 1.60
CA THR A 151 -5.72 -12.18 2.00
C THR A 151 -4.60 -13.08 2.56
N PHE A 152 -3.33 -12.90 2.17
CA PHE A 152 -2.22 -13.70 2.71
C PHE A 152 -1.80 -13.32 4.15
N LEU A 153 -2.16 -12.13 4.62
CA LEU A 153 -1.87 -11.71 6.00
C LEU A 153 -2.87 -12.26 7.00
N ASP A 154 -3.98 -12.86 6.54
CA ASP A 154 -5.09 -13.31 7.37
C ASP A 154 -5.55 -12.23 8.38
N ILE A 155 -5.36 -10.96 8.00
CA ILE A 155 -5.77 -9.80 8.81
C ILE A 155 -7.25 -9.51 8.58
N ASP A 156 -7.78 -9.85 7.42
CA ASP A 156 -9.20 -9.92 7.10
C ASP A 156 -9.35 -10.98 5.98
N GLY A 157 -10.34 -11.87 6.05
CA GLY A 157 -10.60 -12.91 5.04
C GLY A 157 -10.82 -12.36 3.62
N PRO A 158 -11.04 -13.21 2.60
CA PRO A 158 -11.11 -12.79 1.20
C PRO A 158 -12.10 -11.64 1.01
N GLY A 159 -11.55 -10.44 0.83
CA GLY A 159 -12.31 -9.21 0.78
C GLY A 159 -13.03 -9.09 -0.54
N ASP A 160 -14.32 -9.41 -0.56
CA ASP A 160 -15.23 -9.08 -1.65
C ASP A 160 -15.55 -7.57 -1.62
N TYR A 161 -14.54 -6.75 -1.93
CA TYR A 161 -14.67 -5.29 -1.96
C TYR A 161 -14.77 -4.82 -3.42
N ALA A 162 -15.91 -5.09 -4.03
CA ALA A 162 -16.31 -4.45 -5.27
C ALA A 162 -16.45 -2.93 -5.04
N LEU A 163 -15.35 -2.16 -5.24
CA LEU A 163 -15.29 -0.69 -5.32
C LEU A 163 -16.42 0.02 -4.55
N ALA A 164 -16.62 -0.33 -3.28
CA ALA A 164 -17.73 0.20 -2.52
C ALA A 164 -17.43 1.66 -2.16
N PRO A 165 -18.40 2.59 -2.28
CA PRO A 165 -18.25 3.95 -1.78
C PRO A 165 -17.96 3.95 -0.27
N PRO A 166 -17.53 5.09 0.32
CA PRO A 166 -17.11 5.13 1.71
C PRO A 166 -18.29 4.77 2.63
N PHE A 167 -18.02 4.51 3.91
CA PHE A 167 -18.97 4.10 4.96
C PHE A 167 -19.17 2.58 5.12
N LEU A 168 -18.18 1.94 5.72
CA LEU A 168 -18.39 0.78 6.59
C LEU A 168 -17.59 0.93 7.90
N GLU A 169 -17.64 2.12 8.52
CA GLU A 169 -16.96 2.39 9.79
C GLU A 169 -17.56 1.62 10.98
N ALA A 170 -18.87 1.39 11.01
CA ALA A 170 -19.51 0.80 12.19
C ALA A 170 -19.17 -0.69 12.39
N ALA A 171 -19.03 -1.46 11.29
CA ALA A 171 -18.63 -2.86 11.37
C ALA A 171 -17.13 -2.98 11.67
N TYR A 172 -16.30 -2.16 11.01
CA TYR A 172 -14.86 -2.19 11.17
C TYR A 172 -14.41 -1.71 12.56
N ALA A 173 -15.02 -0.66 13.11
CA ALA A 173 -14.72 -0.19 14.47
C ALA A 173 -15.13 -1.22 15.54
N SER A 174 -16.25 -1.92 15.34
CA SER A 174 -16.70 -2.99 16.23
C SER A 174 -15.72 -4.18 16.23
N ASP A 175 -15.23 -4.59 15.05
CA ASP A 175 -14.33 -5.72 14.91
C ASP A 175 -12.90 -5.41 15.39
N VAL A 176 -12.40 -4.20 15.13
CA VAL A 176 -11.12 -3.73 15.67
C VAL A 176 -11.18 -3.63 17.20
N LYS A 177 -12.26 -3.11 17.77
CA LYS A 177 -12.43 -3.03 19.23
C LYS A 177 -12.54 -4.41 19.89
N ALA A 178 -13.27 -5.34 19.27
CA ALA A 178 -13.36 -6.72 19.75
C ALA A 178 -11.99 -7.42 19.73
N THR A 179 -11.20 -7.16 18.69
CA THR A 179 -9.87 -7.76 18.49
C THR A 179 -8.82 -7.17 19.44
N LEU A 180 -8.82 -5.85 19.63
CA LEU A 180 -7.85 -5.17 20.48
C LEU A 180 -8.22 -5.25 21.97
N GLY A 181 -9.49 -5.07 22.33
CA GLY A 181 -9.97 -5.16 23.71
C GLY A 181 -9.97 -6.59 24.28
N GLY A 182 -10.16 -7.61 23.43
CA GLY A 182 -10.07 -9.03 23.83
C GLY A 182 -8.64 -9.52 24.11
N SER A 183 -7.62 -8.76 23.71
CA SER A 183 -6.21 -9.15 23.83
C SER A 183 -5.60 -8.93 25.23
N GLY A 184 -6.26 -8.11 26.07
CA GLY A 184 -5.77 -7.74 27.41
C GLY A 184 -4.51 -6.87 27.41
N LEU A 185 -4.05 -6.41 26.24
CA LEU A 185 -2.82 -5.61 26.06
C LEU A 185 -3.10 -4.10 25.96
N PHE A 186 -4.33 -3.72 25.65
CA PHE A 186 -4.77 -2.34 25.49
C PHE A 186 -6.18 -2.17 26.09
N GLU A 187 -6.40 -1.10 26.86
CA GLU A 187 -7.75 -0.62 27.16
C GLU A 187 -8.15 0.38 26.06
N VAL A 188 -9.21 0.06 25.33
CA VAL A 188 -9.76 0.92 24.28
C VAL A 188 -11.01 1.58 24.86
N GLU A 189 -10.90 2.84 25.28
CA GLU A 189 -12.06 3.67 25.63
C GLU A 189 -12.74 4.16 24.34
N ASP A 190 -14.07 4.11 24.33
CA ASP A 190 -14.84 4.82 23.31
C ASP A 190 -14.63 6.32 23.51
N LEU A 191 -14.18 7.01 22.47
CA LEU A 191 -14.29 8.46 22.46
C LEU A 191 -15.77 8.76 22.33
N ASP A 192 -16.39 9.14 23.46
CA ASP A 192 -17.79 9.54 23.52
C ASP A 192 -18.12 10.54 22.39
N ASP A 193 -19.25 10.32 21.73
CA ASP A 193 -19.89 11.18 20.71
C ASP A 193 -20.38 12.51 21.33
N THR A 194 -19.53 13.19 22.08
CA THR A 194 -19.82 14.50 22.67
C THR A 194 -18.75 15.53 22.29
N ALA A 195 -18.74 15.86 21.00
CA ALA A 195 -18.30 17.17 20.54
C ALA A 195 -19.35 17.72 19.57
N ALA A 196 -20.44 18.21 20.16
CA ALA A 196 -21.31 19.22 19.56
C ALA A 196 -20.64 20.61 19.65
#